data_AF-A0A2V7P5U0-F1
#
_entry.id   AF-A0A2V7P5U0-F1
#
_cell.length_a   1.000
_cell.length_b   1.000
_cell.length_c   1.000
_cell.angle_alpha   90.00
_cell.angle_beta   90.00
_cell.angle_gamma   90.00
#
_symmetry.space_group_name_H-M   'P 1'
#
loop_
_entity.id
_entity.type
_entity.pdbx_description
1 polymer ?
#
loop_
_entity_poly.entity_id
_entity_poly.type
_entity_poly.pdbx_seq_one_letter_code
_entity_poly.pdbx_strand_id
1 'polypeptide(L)'
;MSTGAAGAASRRPPVLVLAMAVAFLLLVAALLIGSITRPEFPPYTLTVPRAAPPATALVGPATYTLDASSTSRWRTFDFGRDAAVDSGRWDLAFRRFHLIAAPAGGIVDLGPVPFDSVAELPADGYLGNALGPDTTNPGVGKWYDYNMLTHLLTSKRHVYGVRTAGGKYAKLELLAYYCKDVGVACVTFRYAYQGNGTRRVLP
;
A
#
# COMPACT_ATOMS: atom_id res chain seq x y z
N MET A 1 -37.84 -52.33 -59.43
CA MET A 1 -38.03 -51.59 -58.16
C MET A 1 -36.76 -50.79 -57.91
N SER A 2 -36.81 -49.47 -58.11
CA SER A 2 -35.66 -48.58 -58.15
C SER A 2 -35.33 -48.05 -56.75
N THR A 3 -34.07 -48.15 -56.36
CA THR A 3 -33.49 -47.65 -55.11
C THR A 3 -33.15 -46.17 -55.25
N GLY A 4 -33.83 -45.30 -54.49
CA GLY A 4 -33.52 -43.88 -54.40
C GLY A 4 -32.60 -43.59 -53.22
N ALA A 5 -31.31 -43.34 -53.49
CA ALA A 5 -30.38 -42.83 -52.50
C ALA A 5 -30.59 -41.32 -52.31
N ALA A 6 -31.11 -40.90 -51.15
CA ALA A 6 -31.19 -39.50 -50.77
C ALA A 6 -29.80 -39.01 -50.32
N GLY A 7 -29.15 -38.20 -51.15
CA GLY A 7 -27.90 -37.52 -50.79
C GLY A 7 -28.13 -36.51 -49.67
N ALA A 8 -27.50 -36.72 -48.52
CA ALA A 8 -27.48 -35.74 -47.44
C ALA A 8 -26.60 -34.55 -47.85
N ALA A 9 -27.23 -33.43 -48.22
CA ALA A 9 -26.52 -32.20 -48.55
C ALA A 9 -25.86 -31.62 -47.29
N SER A 10 -24.53 -31.60 -47.26
CA SER A 10 -23.74 -30.95 -46.20
C SER A 10 -23.92 -29.43 -46.28
N ARG A 11 -24.75 -28.84 -45.43
CA ARG A 11 -24.80 -27.37 -45.25
C ARG A 11 -23.56 -26.94 -44.48
N ARG A 12 -22.53 -26.47 -45.20
CA ARG A 12 -21.39 -25.78 -44.57
C ARG A 12 -21.92 -24.53 -43.88
N PRO A 13 -21.59 -24.29 -42.60
CA PRO A 13 -22.03 -23.08 -41.91
C PRO A 13 -21.50 -21.84 -42.65
N PRO A 14 -22.25 -20.72 -42.64
CA PRO A 14 -21.81 -19.49 -43.26
C PRO A 14 -20.50 -19.02 -42.63
N VAL A 15 -19.58 -18.50 -43.45
CA VAL A 15 -18.26 -18.01 -42.99
C VAL A 15 -18.39 -17.02 -41.82
N LEU A 16 -19.43 -16.19 -41.82
CA LEU A 16 -19.73 -15.25 -40.74
C LEU A 16 -20.00 -15.95 -39.39
N VAL A 17 -20.69 -17.10 -39.40
CA VAL A 17 -21.00 -17.87 -38.18
C VAL A 17 -19.74 -18.49 -37.60
N LEU A 18 -18.85 -19.00 -38.45
CA LEU A 18 -17.55 -19.51 -38.03
C LEU A 18 -16.67 -18.39 -37.46
N ALA A 19 -16.63 -17.22 -38.12
CA ALA A 19 -15.88 -16.06 -37.66
C ALA A 19 -16.38 -15.57 -36.29
N MET A 20 -17.71 -15.49 -36.09
CA MET A 20 -18.32 -15.14 -34.81
C MET A 20 -18.01 -16.15 -33.72
N ALA A 21 -18.05 -17.46 -34.02
CA ALA A 21 -17.72 -18.50 -33.06
C ALA A 21 -16.26 -18.43 -32.63
N VAL A 22 -15.33 -18.18 -33.56
CA VAL A 22 -13.91 -17.97 -33.25
C VAL A 22 -13.72 -16.71 -32.38
N ALA A 23 -14.35 -15.59 -32.73
CA ALA A 23 -14.26 -14.36 -31.94
C ALA A 23 -14.79 -14.54 -30.51
N PHE A 24 -15.90 -15.27 -30.36
CA PHE A 24 -16.46 -15.60 -29.05
C PHE A 24 -15.51 -16.49 -28.22
N LEU A 25 -14.92 -17.52 -28.83
CA LEU A 25 -13.95 -18.39 -28.16
C LEU A 25 -12.71 -17.61 -27.73
N LEU A 26 -12.21 -16.69 -28.56
CA LEU A 26 -11.08 -15.82 -28.21
C LEU A 26 -11.42 -14.89 -27.04
N LEU A 27 -12.62 -14.32 -27.01
CA LEU A 27 -13.08 -13.49 -25.90
C LEU A 27 -13.17 -14.30 -24.60
N VAL A 28 -13.79 -15.49 -24.65
CA VAL A 28 -13.89 -16.38 -23.47
C VAL A 28 -12.50 -16.79 -22.99
N ALA A 29 -11.59 -17.17 -23.90
CA ALA A 29 -10.21 -17.49 -23.56
C ALA A 29 -9.49 -16.28 -22.91
N ALA A 30 -9.65 -15.07 -23.45
CA ALA A 30 -9.07 -13.86 -22.88
C ALA A 30 -9.61 -13.56 -21.47
N LEU A 31 -10.92 -13.71 -21.26
CA LEU A 31 -11.55 -13.53 -19.95
C LEU A 31 -11.08 -14.60 -18.94
N LEU A 32 -10.96 -15.86 -19.36
CA LEU A 32 -10.45 -16.95 -18.51
C LEU A 32 -8.98 -16.76 -18.16
N ILE A 33 -8.14 -16.38 -19.12
CA ILE A 33 -6.72 -16.07 -18.88
C ILE A 33 -6.59 -14.92 -17.88
N GLY A 34 -7.30 -13.82 -18.12
CA GLY A 34 -7.31 -12.67 -17.20
C GLY A 34 -7.83 -13.01 -15.81
N SER A 35 -8.78 -13.95 -15.72
CA SER A 35 -9.32 -14.43 -14.43
C SER A 35 -8.34 -15.28 -13.63
N ILE A 36 -7.34 -15.90 -14.27
CA ILE A 36 -6.37 -16.82 -13.61
C ILE A 36 -5.03 -16.12 -13.35
N THR A 37 -4.69 -15.07 -14.10
CA THR A 37 -3.48 -14.27 -13.84
C THR A 37 -3.59 -13.56 -12.49
N ARG A 38 -2.80 -13.99 -11.51
CA ARG A 38 -2.67 -13.29 -10.22
C ARG A 38 -1.87 -12.00 -10.43
N PRO A 39 -2.28 -10.86 -9.86
CA PRO A 39 -1.43 -9.68 -9.83
C PRO A 39 -0.09 -10.05 -9.18
N GLU A 40 1.02 -9.78 -9.86
CA GLU A 40 2.34 -9.93 -9.24
C GLU A 40 2.46 -8.87 -8.14
N PHE A 41 2.63 -9.32 -6.91
CA PHE A 41 2.88 -8.41 -5.80
C PHE A 41 4.28 -7.82 -5.92
N PRO A 42 4.49 -6.56 -5.45
CA PRO A 42 5.82 -6.02 -5.28
C PRO A 42 6.69 -6.99 -4.46
N PRO A 43 8.00 -7.09 -4.74
CA PRO A 43 8.88 -8.08 -4.13
C PRO A 43 9.21 -7.81 -2.64
N TYR A 44 8.44 -6.95 -1.96
CA TYR A 44 8.61 -6.69 -0.54
C TYR A 44 8.21 -7.91 0.29
N THR A 45 8.93 -8.09 1.39
CA THR A 45 8.70 -9.12 2.42
C THR A 45 8.64 -8.44 3.77
N LEU A 46 7.97 -9.06 4.75
CA LEU A 46 7.87 -8.54 6.11
C LEU A 46 9.26 -8.27 6.68
N THR A 47 9.43 -7.09 7.28
CA THR A 47 10.69 -6.74 7.94
C THR A 47 10.79 -7.53 9.24
N VAL A 48 11.89 -8.27 9.38
CA VAL A 48 12.22 -8.95 10.63
C VAL A 48 12.56 -7.89 11.69
N PRO A 49 11.85 -7.84 12.84
CA PRO A 49 12.14 -6.86 13.87
C PRO A 49 13.58 -6.99 14.36
N ARG A 50 14.31 -5.87 14.37
CA ARG A 50 15.64 -5.82 14.96
C ARG A 50 15.49 -5.40 16.41
N ALA A 51 16.00 -6.21 17.34
CA ALA A 51 16.10 -5.80 18.74
C ALA A 51 17.26 -4.81 18.88
N ALA A 52 16.99 -3.53 18.60
CA ALA A 52 17.93 -2.44 18.83
C ALA A 52 17.43 -1.54 19.97
N PRO A 53 18.32 -1.01 20.84
CA PRO A 53 17.93 0.01 21.80
C PRO A 53 17.40 1.24 21.06
N PRO A 54 16.44 2.00 21.65
CA PRO A 54 15.90 3.18 21.00
C PRO A 54 16.99 4.18 20.61
N ALA A 55 17.01 4.58 19.34
CA ALA A 55 17.96 5.55 18.84
C ALA A 55 17.70 6.93 19.46
N THR A 56 18.78 7.52 19.97
CA THR A 56 18.85 8.93 20.38
C THR A 56 19.25 9.86 19.23
N ALA A 57 19.68 9.28 18.09
CA ALA A 57 20.18 9.98 16.91
C ALA A 57 19.28 9.77 15.67
N LEU A 58 19.79 10.12 14.48
CA LEU A 58 19.13 9.88 13.20
C LEU A 58 19.04 8.37 12.91
N VAL A 59 17.87 7.89 12.51
CA VAL A 59 17.61 6.55 11.97
C VAL A 59 17.13 6.71 10.54
N GLY A 60 17.81 6.09 9.58
CA GLY A 60 17.38 6.08 8.19
C GLY A 60 18.48 6.46 7.17
N PRO A 61 18.15 6.35 5.87
CA PRO A 61 16.83 6.00 5.35
C PRO A 61 16.61 4.50 5.50
N ALA A 62 15.50 4.11 6.10
CA ALA A 62 15.15 2.71 6.35
C ALA A 62 13.87 2.35 5.60
N THR A 63 13.79 1.13 5.08
CA THR A 63 12.56 0.58 4.48
C THR A 63 11.99 -0.48 5.41
N TYR A 64 10.71 -0.34 5.76
CA TYR A 64 10.02 -1.23 6.66
C TYR A 64 8.73 -1.75 6.02
N THR A 65 8.48 -3.05 6.19
CA THR A 65 7.28 -3.73 5.71
C THR A 65 6.59 -4.42 6.88
N LEU A 66 5.31 -4.14 7.09
CA LEU A 66 4.53 -4.73 8.17
C LEU A 66 3.17 -5.25 7.71
N ASP A 67 2.65 -6.20 8.48
CA ASP A 67 1.29 -6.72 8.35
C ASP A 67 0.29 -5.78 9.02
N ALA A 68 -0.52 -5.10 8.23
CA ALA A 68 -1.66 -4.30 8.66
C ALA A 68 -2.99 -4.93 8.25
N SER A 69 -3.02 -6.23 7.94
CA SER A 69 -4.20 -6.92 7.38
C SER A 69 -5.38 -7.02 8.34
N SER A 70 -5.16 -6.87 9.64
CA SER A 70 -6.23 -6.90 10.64
C SER A 70 -7.29 -5.82 10.38
N THR A 71 -8.55 -6.17 10.54
CA THR A 71 -9.69 -5.23 10.46
C THR A 71 -10.01 -4.57 11.80
N SER A 72 -9.57 -5.17 12.91
CA SER A 72 -9.89 -4.71 14.27
C SER A 72 -8.69 -4.19 15.04
N ARG A 73 -7.49 -4.75 14.81
CA ARG A 73 -6.27 -4.41 15.55
C ARG A 73 -5.39 -3.47 14.75
N TRP A 74 -4.81 -2.49 15.45
CA TRP A 74 -3.77 -1.63 14.91
C TRP A 74 -2.42 -2.31 15.05
N ARG A 75 -1.63 -2.30 13.98
CA ARG A 75 -0.20 -2.62 14.03
C ARG A 75 0.57 -1.34 14.30
N THR A 76 1.20 -1.23 15.47
CA THR A 76 1.92 -0.02 15.87
C THR A 76 3.41 -0.12 15.54
N PHE A 77 4.04 1.03 15.30
CA PHE A 77 5.43 1.17 14.90
C PHE A 77 6.10 2.30 15.69
N ASP A 78 7.35 2.08 16.12
CA ASP A 78 8.19 3.06 16.80
C ASP A 78 9.42 3.34 15.92
N PHE A 79 9.59 4.60 15.53
CA PHE A 79 10.68 5.02 14.65
C PHE A 79 12.06 4.86 15.30
N GLY A 80 12.14 5.16 16.60
CA GLY A 80 13.38 5.07 17.35
C GLY A 80 13.85 3.63 17.55
N ARG A 81 12.93 2.66 17.50
CA ARG A 81 13.25 1.23 17.59
C ARG A 81 13.47 0.56 16.23
N ASP A 82 13.11 1.22 15.13
CA ASP A 82 13.04 0.60 13.80
C ASP A 82 12.27 -0.75 13.85
N ALA A 83 11.13 -0.71 14.54
CA ALA A 83 10.39 -1.91 14.84
C ALA A 83 8.89 -1.64 15.00
N ALA A 84 8.10 -2.58 14.49
CA ALA A 84 6.75 -2.74 14.96
C ALA A 84 6.76 -3.23 16.43
N VAL A 85 5.87 -2.67 17.25
CA VAL A 85 5.81 -2.93 18.68
C VAL A 85 4.43 -3.49 19.05
N ASP A 86 4.35 -4.31 20.08
CA ASP A 86 3.07 -4.86 20.56
C ASP A 86 2.54 -4.10 21.78
N SER A 87 3.41 -3.37 22.48
CA SER A 87 3.07 -2.61 23.68
C SER A 87 4.06 -1.46 23.90
N GLY A 88 3.70 -0.55 24.82
CA GLY A 88 4.51 0.60 25.17
C GLY A 88 4.36 1.77 24.18
N ARG A 89 5.43 2.56 24.06
CA ARG A 89 5.46 3.74 23.18
C ARG A 89 5.46 3.31 21.71
N TRP A 90 4.65 3.99 20.92
CA TRP A 90 4.58 3.92 19.47
C TRP A 90 4.43 5.33 18.89
N ASP A 91 4.74 5.48 17.60
CA ASP A 91 4.67 6.77 16.90
C ASP A 91 3.65 6.73 15.76
N LEU A 92 3.51 5.60 15.07
CA LEU A 92 2.54 5.36 14.01
C LEU A 92 1.73 4.08 14.28
N ALA A 93 0.51 4.04 13.73
CA ALA A 93 -0.27 2.82 13.71
C ALA A 93 -0.94 2.61 12.35
N PHE A 94 -0.96 1.35 11.91
CA PHE A 94 -1.47 0.91 10.63
C PHE A 94 -2.60 -0.09 10.82
N ARG A 95 -3.67 0.05 10.04
CA ARG A 95 -4.78 -0.92 9.99
C ARG A 95 -5.44 -0.84 8.64
N ARG A 96 -5.38 -1.93 7.88
CA ARG A 96 -5.72 -1.93 6.45
C ARG A 96 -4.94 -0.81 5.75
N PHE A 97 -5.62 0.08 5.05
CA PHE A 97 -5.03 1.24 4.40
C PHE A 97 -4.99 2.49 5.30
N HIS A 98 -5.45 2.41 6.55
CA HIS A 98 -5.40 3.54 7.47
C HIS A 98 -4.00 3.66 8.08
N LEU A 99 -3.56 4.91 8.21
CA LEU A 99 -2.38 5.33 8.95
C LEU A 99 -2.78 6.44 9.91
N ILE A 100 -2.39 6.30 11.18
CA ILE A 100 -2.61 7.31 12.22
C ILE A 100 -1.32 7.56 13.01
N ALA A 101 -1.24 8.74 13.63
CA ALA A 101 -0.16 9.06 14.56
C ALA A 101 -0.52 8.62 15.99
N ALA A 102 0.48 8.53 16.87
CA ALA A 102 0.25 8.42 18.31
C ALA A 102 -0.58 9.60 18.85
N PRO A 103 -1.32 9.42 19.97
CA PRO A 103 -1.96 10.55 20.65
C PRO A 103 -0.97 11.68 20.92
N ALA A 104 -1.39 12.93 20.72
CA ALA A 104 -0.54 14.13 20.75
C ALA A 104 0.57 14.22 19.68
N GLY A 105 0.67 13.23 18.78
CA GLY A 105 1.41 13.33 17.53
C GLY A 105 0.56 13.92 16.40
N GLY A 106 1.16 14.06 15.22
CA GLY A 106 0.45 14.52 14.03
C GLY A 106 1.22 14.27 12.74
N ILE A 107 0.50 14.35 11.62
CA ILE A 107 1.03 14.10 10.27
C ILE A 107 0.75 15.33 9.41
N VAL A 108 1.69 15.67 8.54
CA VAL A 108 1.53 16.70 7.49
C VAL A 108 1.94 16.11 6.15
N ASP A 109 1.13 16.32 5.12
CA ASP A 109 1.45 15.92 3.74
C ASP A 109 2.34 16.99 3.10
N LEU A 110 3.55 16.61 2.66
CA LEU A 110 4.47 17.47 1.93
C LEU A 110 4.29 17.34 0.41
N GLY A 111 3.43 16.43 -0.03
CA GLY A 111 3.10 16.18 -1.42
C GLY A 111 4.10 15.27 -2.15
N PRO A 112 4.04 15.25 -3.49
CA PRO A 112 4.85 14.40 -4.35
C PRO A 112 6.26 14.98 -4.55
N VAL A 113 7.00 15.16 -3.45
CA VAL A 113 8.39 15.61 -3.46
C VAL A 113 9.35 14.41 -3.36
N PRO A 114 10.57 14.49 -3.92
CA PRO A 114 11.58 13.46 -3.69
C PRO A 114 11.89 13.33 -2.19
N PHE A 115 11.85 12.10 -1.65
CA PHE A 115 12.15 11.85 -0.24
C PHE A 115 13.51 12.41 0.20
N ASP A 116 14.51 12.29 -0.66
CA ASP A 116 15.89 12.72 -0.37
C ASP A 116 16.06 14.24 -0.43
N SER A 117 15.14 14.99 -1.08
CA SER A 117 15.18 16.45 -1.09
C SER A 117 14.62 17.08 0.18
N VAL A 118 13.86 16.33 0.99
CA VAL A 118 13.32 16.82 2.26
C VAL A 118 14.36 16.65 3.35
N ALA A 119 15.13 17.71 3.62
CA ALA A 119 16.14 17.74 4.67
C ALA A 119 15.63 18.35 6.00
N GLU A 120 14.62 19.20 5.94
CA GLU A 120 14.01 19.85 7.09
C GLU A 120 12.49 19.83 6.98
N LEU A 121 11.81 19.41 8.05
CA LEU A 121 10.35 19.36 8.12
C LEU A 121 9.77 20.71 8.56
N PRO A 122 8.53 21.05 8.17
CA PRO A 122 7.87 22.27 8.62
C PRO A 122 7.71 22.32 10.15
N ALA A 123 7.59 23.52 10.71
CA ALA A 123 7.35 23.70 12.14
C ALA A 123 5.90 23.36 12.53
N ASP A 124 4.96 23.68 11.65
CA ASP A 124 3.52 23.63 11.88
C ASP A 124 2.80 22.82 10.79
N GLY A 125 1.47 22.70 10.89
CA GLY A 125 0.63 22.01 9.91
C GLY A 125 0.42 20.51 10.20
N TYR A 126 0.96 20.00 11.31
CA TYR A 126 0.74 18.62 11.75
C TYR A 126 -0.69 18.44 12.25
N LEU A 127 -1.44 17.60 11.56
CA LEU A 127 -2.83 17.29 11.90
C LEU A 127 -2.89 16.06 12.81
N GLY A 128 -3.62 16.20 13.92
CA GLY A 128 -3.93 15.09 14.82
C GLY A 128 -4.96 14.15 14.22
N ASN A 129 -5.20 13.02 14.89
CA ASN A 129 -6.19 12.04 14.44
C ASN A 129 -7.61 12.58 14.59
N ALA A 130 -8.46 12.28 13.62
CA ALA A 130 -9.91 12.46 13.69
C ALA A 130 -10.56 11.17 14.21
N LEU A 131 -11.24 11.27 15.34
CA LEU A 131 -11.98 10.14 15.94
C LEU A 131 -13.34 9.98 15.26
N GLY A 132 -13.73 8.74 15.02
CA GLY A 132 -14.98 8.35 14.39
C GLY A 132 -15.16 6.84 14.45
N PRO A 133 -16.14 6.27 13.71
CA PRO A 133 -16.30 4.82 13.60
C PRO A 133 -15.00 4.12 13.20
N ASP A 134 -14.26 4.74 12.28
CA ASP A 134 -12.86 4.47 12.03
C ASP A 134 -12.04 5.72 12.35
N THR A 135 -11.02 5.55 13.19
CA THR A 135 -10.05 6.63 13.45
C THR A 135 -9.18 6.83 12.21
N THR A 136 -9.06 8.08 11.79
CA THR A 136 -8.26 8.47 10.61
C THR A 136 -7.33 9.62 10.98
N ASN A 137 -6.36 9.92 10.11
CA ASN A 137 -5.57 11.13 10.22
C ASN A 137 -5.70 11.95 8.91
N PRO A 138 -6.27 13.16 8.94
CA PRO A 138 -6.47 13.97 7.75
C PRO A 138 -5.14 14.44 7.12
N GLY A 139 -4.04 14.46 7.89
CA GLY A 139 -2.71 14.81 7.41
C GLY A 139 -2.06 13.76 6.51
N VAL A 140 -2.53 12.51 6.52
CA VAL A 140 -2.17 11.51 5.49
C VAL A 140 -3.24 11.41 4.40
N GLY A 141 -4.52 11.54 4.78
CA GLY A 141 -5.64 11.42 3.87
C GLY A 141 -5.63 10.09 3.09
N LYS A 142 -6.03 10.16 1.82
CA LYS A 142 -5.92 9.03 0.89
C LYS A 142 -4.52 9.05 0.26
N TRP A 143 -3.57 8.37 0.90
CA TRP A 143 -2.19 8.20 0.42
C TRP A 143 -2.06 7.33 -0.83
N TYR A 144 -3.16 6.78 -1.31
CA TYR A 144 -3.23 5.90 -2.46
C TYR A 144 -4.22 6.43 -3.50
N ASP A 145 -4.01 6.01 -4.75
CA ASP A 145 -4.99 6.03 -5.81
C ASP A 145 -5.70 4.68 -5.90
N TYR A 146 -7.03 4.73 -6.04
CA TYR A 146 -7.85 3.54 -6.16
C TYR A 146 -8.31 3.37 -7.60
N ASN A 147 -7.99 2.23 -8.19
CA ASN A 147 -8.43 1.90 -9.54
C ASN A 147 -9.80 1.19 -9.47
N MET A 148 -10.83 1.80 -10.04
CA MET A 148 -12.20 1.27 -10.00
C MET A 148 -12.40 -0.03 -10.80
N LEU A 149 -11.56 -0.29 -11.80
CA LEU A 149 -11.66 -1.49 -12.64
C LEU A 149 -10.99 -2.70 -11.96
N THR A 150 -9.81 -2.49 -11.39
CA THR A 150 -9.00 -3.56 -10.78
C THR A 150 -9.16 -3.67 -9.28
N HIS A 151 -9.79 -2.68 -8.64
CA HIS A 151 -9.89 -2.53 -7.19
C HIS A 151 -8.54 -2.47 -6.46
N LEU A 152 -7.46 -2.14 -7.19
CA LEU A 152 -6.11 -2.04 -6.64
C LEU A 152 -5.82 -0.65 -6.08
N LEU A 153 -5.04 -0.63 -5.00
CA LEU A 153 -4.54 0.58 -4.34
C LEU A 153 -3.08 0.81 -4.72
N THR A 154 -2.80 1.92 -5.40
CA THR A 154 -1.43 2.30 -5.78
C THR A 154 -0.99 3.48 -4.93
N SER A 155 0.21 3.42 -4.34
CA SER A 155 0.70 4.54 -3.54
C SER A 155 0.87 5.80 -4.40
N LYS A 156 0.47 6.96 -3.86
CA LYS A 156 0.76 8.27 -4.44
C LYS A 156 2.21 8.69 -4.26
N ARG A 157 2.99 7.98 -3.43
CA ARG A 157 4.40 8.28 -3.14
C ARG A 157 4.63 9.71 -2.63
N HIS A 158 3.64 10.24 -1.91
CA HIS A 158 3.83 11.48 -1.18
C HIS A 158 4.80 11.28 -0.02
N VAL A 159 5.53 12.34 0.31
CA VAL A 159 6.33 12.41 1.52
C VAL A 159 5.50 13.08 2.61
N TYR A 160 5.47 12.47 3.77
CA TYR A 160 4.77 12.95 4.96
C TYR A 160 5.78 13.34 6.03
N GLY A 161 5.56 14.48 6.67
CA GLY A 161 6.20 14.80 7.94
C GLY A 161 5.39 14.20 9.09
N VAL A 162 6.07 13.64 10.09
CA VAL A 162 5.46 13.14 11.31
C VAL A 162 6.07 13.83 12.52
N ARG A 163 5.24 14.41 13.37
CA ARG A 163 5.61 14.85 14.70
C ARG A 163 5.14 13.79 15.69
N THR A 164 6.09 13.16 16.39
CA THR A 164 5.80 12.15 17.41
C THR A 164 5.25 12.80 18.68
N ALA A 165 4.55 12.02 19.51
CA ALA A 165 4.04 12.48 20.81
C ALA A 165 5.15 13.03 21.74
N GLY A 166 6.38 12.52 21.59
CA GLY A 166 7.55 12.97 22.34
C GLY A 166 8.26 14.20 21.77
N GLY A 167 7.65 14.92 20.82
CA GLY A 167 8.22 16.14 20.22
C GLY A 167 9.37 15.91 19.25
N LYS A 168 9.53 14.68 18.76
CA LYS A 168 10.54 14.29 17.76
C LYS A 168 9.95 14.20 16.36
N TYR A 169 10.79 14.14 15.35
CA TYR A 169 10.40 14.31 13.95
C TYR A 169 10.83 13.14 13.07
N ALA A 170 9.98 12.75 12.12
CA ALA A 170 10.30 11.78 11.08
C ALA A 170 9.72 12.22 9.73
N LYS A 171 10.37 11.81 8.63
CA LYS A 171 9.76 11.81 7.29
C LYS A 171 9.41 10.39 6.88
N LEU A 172 8.33 10.23 6.15
CA LEU A 172 7.74 8.95 5.76
C LEU A 172 7.29 9.00 4.30
N GLU A 173 7.57 7.98 3.50
CA GLU A 173 6.92 7.74 2.21
C GLU A 173 6.33 6.33 2.21
N LEU A 174 5.04 6.23 1.92
CA LEU A 174 4.36 4.95 1.75
C LEU A 174 4.69 4.43 0.34
N LEU A 175 5.26 3.23 0.25
CA LEU A 175 5.77 2.66 -1.00
C LEU A 175 4.78 1.68 -1.63
N ALA A 176 4.16 0.82 -0.82
CA ALA A 176 3.25 -0.21 -1.30
C ALA A 176 2.20 -0.59 -0.25
N TYR A 177 1.05 -1.04 -0.73
CA TYR A 177 -0.02 -1.65 0.07
C TYR A 177 -0.01 -3.19 0.01
N TYR A 178 0.88 -3.75 -0.82
CA TYR A 178 0.99 -5.18 -1.06
C TYR A 178 2.42 -5.67 -0.92
N CYS A 179 2.57 -6.90 -0.44
CA CYS A 179 3.85 -7.59 -0.32
C CYS A 179 3.65 -9.09 -0.58
N LYS A 180 4.75 -9.81 -0.79
CA LYS A 180 4.74 -11.24 -1.11
C LYS A 180 4.17 -12.12 0.01
N ASP A 181 4.43 -11.77 1.28
CA ASP A 181 4.17 -12.67 2.41
C ASP A 181 2.70 -12.62 2.88
N VAL A 182 2.11 -11.43 2.90
CA VAL A 182 0.74 -11.19 3.42
C VAL A 182 -0.26 -10.92 2.29
N GLY A 183 0.20 -10.43 1.13
CA GLY A 183 -0.67 -10.01 0.05
C GLY A 183 -1.27 -8.62 0.33
N VAL A 184 -2.53 -8.57 0.76
CA VAL A 184 -3.28 -7.30 0.92
C VAL A 184 -3.04 -6.68 2.29
N ALA A 185 -2.92 -5.34 2.34
CA ALA A 185 -2.63 -4.60 3.57
C ALA A 185 -1.29 -5.00 4.20
N CYS A 186 -0.33 -5.32 3.34
CA CYS A 186 1.06 -5.43 3.71
C CYS A 186 1.75 -4.12 3.35
N VAL A 187 1.82 -3.23 4.33
CA VAL A 187 2.25 -1.86 4.07
C VAL A 187 3.77 -1.80 4.09
N THR A 188 4.35 -1.36 2.98
CA THR A 188 5.77 -1.05 2.87
C THR A 188 5.94 0.46 2.84
N PHE A 189 6.86 0.98 3.65
CA PHE A 189 7.19 2.39 3.70
C PHE A 189 8.69 2.61 3.88
N ARG A 190 9.19 3.76 3.43
CA ARG A 190 10.52 4.23 3.81
C ARG A 190 10.41 5.42 4.75
N TYR A 191 11.36 5.54 5.65
CA TYR A 191 11.36 6.63 6.61
C TYR A 191 12.78 7.03 7.03
N ALA A 192 12.86 8.25 7.56
CA ALA A 192 14.01 8.72 8.32
C ALA A 192 13.48 9.44 9.57
N TYR A 193 14.16 9.29 10.69
CA TYR A 193 13.71 9.77 12.00
C TYR A 193 14.83 10.44 12.76
N GLN A 194 14.55 11.61 13.32
CA GLN A 194 15.48 12.40 14.10
C GLN A 194 15.16 12.31 15.59
N GLY A 195 15.99 11.56 16.31
CA GLY A 195 15.87 11.33 17.75
C GLY A 195 16.15 12.56 18.64
N ASN A 196 16.83 13.60 18.15
CA ASN A 196 17.25 14.74 18.97
C ASN A 196 16.21 15.88 19.10
N GLY A 197 15.03 15.74 18.47
CA GLY A 197 13.95 16.73 18.52
C GLY A 197 14.06 17.88 17.52
N THR A 198 15.16 17.98 16.76
CA THR A 198 15.25 18.93 15.65
C THR A 198 14.39 18.49 14.46
N ARG A 199 13.97 19.45 13.63
CA ARG A 199 13.21 19.20 12.40
C ARG A 199 14.10 18.75 11.23
N ARG A 200 15.42 18.66 11.43
CA ARG A 200 16.37 18.25 10.39
C ARG A 200 16.43 16.73 10.32
N VAL A 201 15.85 16.18 9.26
CA VAL A 201 15.73 14.76 8.99
C VAL A 201 16.42 14.48 7.66
N LEU A 202 17.74 14.32 7.71
CA LEU A 202 18.55 14.03 6.53
C LEU A 202 18.15 12.67 5.93
N PRO A 203 18.40 12.46 4.62
CA PRO A 203 18.23 11.16 3.97
C PRO A 203 18.90 10.06 4.79
#